data_AF-A0A561C7R1-F1
#
_entry.id   AF-A0A561C7R1-F1
#
_cell.length_a   1.000
_cell.length_b   1.000
_cell.length_c   1.000
_cell.angle_alpha   90.00
_cell.angle_beta   90.00
_cell.angle_gamma   90.00
#
_symmetry.space_group_name_H-M   'P 1'
#
loop_
_entity.id
_entity.type
_entity.pdbx_description
1 polymer ?
#
loop_
_entity_poly.entity_id
_entity_poly.type
_entity_poly.pdbx_seq_one_letter_code
_entity_poly.pdbx_strand_id
1 'polypeptide(L)'
;MATLNTTVLQWASAQLGKQIGAGECWDLANSALGHAGAGTSSDFGPMGDDDDYIWGDEVALKDALPGDILQYRDYEMTTTTTTDVTFADGSGWTDSPYVTVGHPHHTSILSKNPGTGAITVLEQNHKGNKEPVRSSTIRWKGSSTSTTTRKPMKRQDNGKTESALVVVTVDVTVSGKLKAYRPKKP
;
A
#
# COMPACT_ATOMS: atom_id res chain seq x y z
N MET A 1 17.95 18.74 15.89
CA MET A 1 18.54 17.86 14.86
C MET A 1 17.41 17.05 14.26
N ALA A 2 17.29 16.99 12.93
CA ALA A 2 16.32 16.10 12.29
C ALA A 2 16.76 14.65 12.52
N THR A 3 15.80 13.77 12.83
CA THR A 3 16.04 12.31 12.88
C THR A 3 16.27 11.78 11.47
N LEU A 4 16.98 10.66 11.31
CA LEU A 4 17.33 10.08 10.01
C LEU A 4 16.09 9.88 9.11
N ASN A 5 15.01 9.32 9.65
CA ASN A 5 13.75 9.12 8.94
C ASN A 5 13.14 10.46 8.44
N THR A 6 13.22 11.53 9.23
CA THR A 6 12.73 12.85 8.79
C THR A 6 13.49 13.35 7.56
N THR A 7 14.82 13.19 7.55
CA THR A 7 15.67 13.57 6.40
C THR A 7 15.41 12.71 5.17
N VAL A 8 15.26 11.39 5.35
CA VAL A 8 14.87 10.44 4.28
C VAL A 8 13.56 10.89 3.62
N LEU A 9 12.53 11.16 4.42
CA LEU A 9 11.21 11.57 3.91
C LEU A 9 11.28 12.91 3.17
N GLN A 10 11.96 13.90 3.73
CA GLN A 10 12.07 15.22 3.11
C GLN A 10 12.73 15.11 1.73
N TRP A 11 13.83 14.35 1.64
CA TRP A 11 14.51 14.15 0.36
C TRP A 11 13.63 13.41 -0.64
N ALA A 12 13.01 12.30 -0.24
CA ALA A 12 12.17 11.48 -1.12
C ALA A 12 10.94 12.26 -1.63
N SER A 13 10.32 13.07 -0.77
CA SER A 13 9.19 13.91 -1.15
C SER A 13 9.57 14.94 -2.22
N ALA A 14 10.79 15.48 -2.16
CA ALA A 14 11.33 16.40 -3.16
C ALA A 14 11.66 15.73 -4.52
N GLN A 15 11.60 14.38 -4.58
CA GLN A 15 11.82 13.61 -5.80
C GLN A 15 10.53 13.22 -6.53
N LEU A 16 9.34 13.58 -6.02
CA LEU A 16 8.08 13.29 -6.71
C LEU A 16 8.12 13.74 -8.19
N GLY A 17 7.74 12.81 -9.07
CA GLY A 17 7.74 13.00 -10.52
C GLY A 17 9.11 12.87 -11.20
N LYS A 18 10.18 12.59 -10.46
CA LYS A 18 11.53 12.38 -11.01
C LYS A 18 11.90 10.91 -11.01
N GLN A 19 12.76 10.51 -11.94
CA GLN A 19 13.39 9.21 -11.92
C GLN A 19 14.70 9.30 -11.14
N ILE A 20 14.90 8.39 -10.20
CA ILE A 20 16.10 8.26 -9.37
C ILE A 20 16.91 7.05 -9.84
N GLY A 21 18.21 7.24 -10.00
CA GLY A 21 19.14 6.18 -10.41
C GLY A 21 18.76 5.54 -11.75
N ALA A 22 18.85 4.22 -11.81
CA ALA A 22 18.46 3.42 -12.96
C ALA A 22 16.94 3.27 -13.11
N GLY A 23 16.16 3.87 -12.21
CA GLY A 23 14.71 3.79 -12.19
C GLY A 23 14.17 2.67 -11.30
N GLU A 24 15.01 2.00 -10.51
CA GLU A 24 14.60 0.88 -9.67
C GLU A 24 13.94 1.32 -8.37
N CYS A 25 13.15 0.44 -7.74
CA CYS A 25 12.56 0.71 -6.44
C CYS A 25 13.63 0.86 -5.34
N TRP A 26 14.70 0.06 -5.45
CA TRP A 26 15.87 0.11 -4.59
C TRP A 26 16.60 1.47 -4.67
N ASP A 27 16.73 2.05 -5.87
CA ASP A 27 17.45 3.32 -6.08
C ASP A 27 16.88 4.45 -5.24
N LEU A 28 15.55 4.52 -5.11
CA LEU A 28 14.87 5.53 -4.32
C LEU A 28 15.23 5.41 -2.83
N ALA A 29 15.12 4.20 -2.26
CA ALA A 29 15.41 3.95 -0.86
C ALA A 29 16.90 4.17 -0.54
N ASN A 30 17.78 3.60 -1.37
CA ASN A 30 19.23 3.72 -1.20
C ASN A 30 19.70 5.18 -1.27
N SER A 31 19.22 5.95 -2.26
CA SER A 31 19.58 7.36 -2.41
C SER A 31 19.07 8.22 -1.25
N ALA A 32 17.86 7.95 -0.76
CA ALA A 32 17.29 8.70 0.36
C ALA A 32 18.04 8.44 1.67
N LEU A 33 18.39 7.19 1.95
CA LEU A 33 19.19 6.80 3.11
C LEU A 33 20.60 7.39 3.05
N GLY A 34 21.26 7.30 1.90
CA GLY A 34 22.58 7.90 1.68
C GLY A 34 22.57 9.42 1.89
N HIS A 35 21.53 10.11 1.40
CA HIS A 35 21.37 11.55 1.65
C HIS A 35 21.20 11.88 3.14
N ALA A 36 20.52 11.02 3.89
CA ALA A 36 20.35 11.19 5.33
C ALA A 36 21.60 10.82 6.16
N GLY A 37 22.62 10.21 5.55
CA GLY A 37 23.77 9.63 6.27
C GLY A 37 23.39 8.40 7.10
N ALA A 38 22.33 7.70 6.71
CA ALA A 38 21.96 6.41 7.25
C ALA A 38 22.70 5.29 6.52
N GLY A 39 22.79 4.12 7.15
CA GLY A 39 23.19 2.89 6.47
C GLY A 39 22.11 2.43 5.50
N THR A 40 22.53 1.73 4.46
CA THR A 40 21.67 1.20 3.40
C THR A 40 21.61 -0.32 3.47
N SER A 41 20.89 -0.95 2.53
CA SER A 41 20.82 -2.41 2.47
C SER A 41 22.18 -3.08 2.30
N SER A 42 23.18 -2.39 1.72
CA SER A 42 24.54 -2.95 1.63
C SER A 42 25.28 -3.03 2.95
N ASP A 43 24.90 -2.21 3.94
CA ASP A 43 25.54 -2.20 5.26
C ASP A 43 24.99 -3.31 6.18
N PHE A 44 23.74 -3.72 5.96
CA PHE A 44 23.04 -4.68 6.82
C PHE A 44 22.78 -6.03 6.14
N GLY A 45 22.85 -6.08 4.81
CA GLY A 45 22.62 -7.27 3.98
C GLY A 45 21.19 -7.82 4.06
N PRO A 46 20.92 -8.97 3.41
CA PRO A 46 21.59 -9.48 2.21
C PRO A 46 21.32 -8.59 0.97
N MET A 47 22.01 -8.82 -0.16
CA MET A 47 22.07 -7.88 -1.33
C MET A 47 21.93 -8.57 -2.71
N GLY A 48 21.21 -9.67 -2.81
CA GLY A 48 20.87 -10.33 -4.07
C GLY A 48 19.62 -9.78 -4.73
N ASP A 49 19.46 -10.09 -6.03
CA ASP A 49 18.34 -9.62 -6.86
C ASP A 49 16.96 -10.06 -6.32
N ASP A 50 16.91 -11.15 -5.55
CA ASP A 50 15.71 -11.70 -4.93
C ASP A 50 15.80 -11.73 -3.39
N ASP A 51 16.70 -10.95 -2.77
CA ASP A 51 16.90 -10.97 -1.33
C ASP A 51 15.98 -10.00 -0.57
N ASP A 52 15.51 -10.39 0.62
CA ASP A 52 14.78 -9.48 1.50
C ASP A 52 15.75 -8.47 2.14
N TYR A 53 15.89 -7.31 1.52
CA TYR A 53 16.78 -6.25 2.00
C TYR A 53 16.45 -5.81 3.44
N ILE A 54 17.49 -5.64 4.25
CA ILE A 54 17.40 -5.03 5.59
C ILE A 54 17.86 -3.57 5.48
N TRP A 55 16.99 -2.65 5.85
CA TRP A 55 17.24 -1.21 5.68
C TRP A 55 17.54 -0.47 6.99
N GLY A 56 17.61 -1.20 8.10
CA GLY A 56 17.81 -0.66 9.44
C GLY A 56 17.21 -1.55 10.52
N ASP A 57 16.72 -0.96 11.61
CA ASP A 57 16.09 -1.72 12.69
C ASP A 57 14.64 -2.03 12.35
N GLU A 58 14.26 -3.31 12.39
CA GLU A 58 12.87 -3.72 12.12
C GLU A 58 11.93 -3.13 13.18
N VAL A 59 10.81 -2.58 12.73
CA VAL A 59 9.77 -1.99 13.59
C VAL A 59 8.41 -2.54 13.19
N ALA A 60 7.51 -2.67 14.17
CA ALA A 60 6.15 -3.08 13.88
C ALA A 60 5.47 -2.04 12.98
N LEU A 61 4.72 -2.48 11.97
CA LEU A 61 4.04 -1.60 11.01
C LEU A 61 3.10 -0.58 11.67
N LYS A 62 2.51 -0.91 12.82
CA LYS A 62 1.69 0.02 13.61
C LYS A 62 2.50 1.18 14.23
N ASP A 63 3.80 0.97 14.45
CA ASP A 63 4.73 1.91 15.08
C ASP A 63 5.73 2.51 14.06
N ALA A 64 5.55 2.17 12.78
CA ALA A 64 6.36 2.71 11.69
C ALA A 64 6.06 4.20 11.50
N LEU A 65 7.12 4.99 11.36
CA LEU A 65 7.07 6.44 11.25
C LEU A 65 7.36 6.90 9.82
N PRO A 66 6.87 8.08 9.41
CA PRO A 66 7.26 8.66 8.14
C PRO A 66 8.79 8.72 7.98
N GLY A 67 9.28 8.25 6.84
CA GLY A 67 10.70 8.07 6.51
C GLY A 67 11.26 6.68 6.80
N ASP A 68 10.51 5.81 7.47
CA ASP A 68 10.89 4.39 7.58
C ASP A 68 10.79 3.72 6.20
N ILE A 69 11.63 2.72 5.96
CA ILE A 69 11.70 1.99 4.69
C ILE A 69 10.84 0.73 4.78
N LEU A 70 10.03 0.48 3.76
CA LEU A 70 9.19 -0.70 3.68
C LEU A 70 9.74 -1.69 2.66
N GLN A 71 9.91 -2.93 3.08
CA GLN A 71 10.31 -4.05 2.22
C GLN A 71 9.14 -5.01 2.02
N TYR A 72 8.88 -5.37 0.77
CA TYR A 72 7.77 -6.21 0.35
C TYR A 72 8.29 -7.57 -0.12
N ARG A 73 7.55 -8.62 0.19
CA ARG A 73 7.74 -9.97 -0.35
C ARG A 73 6.38 -10.61 -0.59
N ASP A 74 6.12 -11.02 -1.82
CA ASP A 74 4.85 -11.64 -2.23
C ASP A 74 3.63 -10.85 -1.74
N TYR A 75 3.77 -9.52 -1.65
CA TYR A 75 2.76 -8.66 -1.08
C TYR A 75 1.61 -8.54 -2.06
N GLU A 76 0.41 -8.80 -1.58
CA GLU A 76 -0.80 -8.68 -2.36
C GLU A 76 -1.91 -8.04 -1.54
N MET A 77 -2.63 -7.13 -2.16
CA MET A 77 -3.82 -6.49 -1.63
C MET A 77 -4.98 -6.70 -2.59
N THR A 78 -6.00 -7.44 -2.12
CA THR A 78 -7.23 -7.66 -2.86
C THR A 78 -8.34 -6.82 -2.26
N THR A 79 -9.03 -6.04 -3.09
CA THR A 79 -10.23 -5.30 -2.71
C THR A 79 -11.45 -5.92 -3.39
N THR A 80 -12.35 -6.46 -2.60
CA THR A 80 -13.64 -7.01 -3.05
C THR A 80 -14.74 -6.02 -2.71
N THR A 81 -15.57 -5.66 -3.69
CA THR A 81 -16.74 -4.80 -3.47
C THR A 81 -18.01 -5.65 -3.63
N THR A 82 -18.59 -6.05 -2.52
CA THR A 82 -19.86 -6.80 -2.49
C THR A 82 -21.02 -5.83 -2.51
N THR A 83 -21.92 -5.96 -3.48
CA THR A 83 -23.19 -5.23 -3.53
C THR A 83 -24.34 -6.22 -3.37
N ASP A 84 -24.96 -6.22 -2.19
CA ASP A 84 -26.18 -6.97 -1.89
C ASP A 84 -27.40 -6.08 -2.08
N VAL A 85 -28.33 -6.51 -2.93
CA VAL A 85 -29.58 -5.80 -3.20
C VAL A 85 -30.73 -6.67 -2.71
N THR A 86 -31.61 -6.10 -1.87
CA THR A 86 -32.78 -6.79 -1.34
C THR A 86 -34.02 -5.91 -1.49
N PHE A 87 -35.05 -6.41 -2.19
CA PHE A 87 -36.36 -5.76 -2.32
C PHE A 87 -37.27 -6.07 -1.13
N ALA A 88 -38.41 -5.39 -1.05
CA ALA A 88 -39.36 -5.56 0.04
C ALA A 88 -39.97 -6.98 0.13
N ASP A 89 -40.02 -7.70 -0.99
CA ASP A 89 -40.50 -9.09 -1.04
C ASP A 89 -39.40 -10.12 -0.67
N GLY A 90 -38.21 -9.64 -0.30
CA GLY A 90 -37.06 -10.47 0.08
C GLY A 90 -36.23 -10.99 -1.10
N SER A 91 -36.68 -10.81 -2.35
CA SER A 91 -35.88 -11.15 -3.52
C SER A 91 -34.73 -10.16 -3.72
N GLY A 92 -33.73 -10.54 -4.50
CA GLY A 92 -32.50 -9.77 -4.59
C GLY A 92 -31.42 -10.42 -5.43
N TRP A 93 -30.24 -9.81 -5.41
CA TRP A 93 -29.03 -10.38 -5.97
C TRP A 93 -27.81 -9.87 -5.21
N THR A 94 -26.71 -10.58 -5.38
CA THR A 94 -25.39 -10.22 -4.87
C THR A 94 -24.41 -10.18 -6.04
N ASP A 95 -23.64 -9.10 -6.11
CA ASP A 95 -22.47 -9.01 -6.99
C ASP A 95 -21.21 -8.79 -6.14
N SER A 96 -20.07 -9.34 -6.53
CA SER A 96 -18.84 -9.30 -5.71
C SER A 96 -17.55 -9.22 -6.55
N PRO A 97 -17.39 -8.21 -7.42
CA PRO A 97 -16.16 -8.00 -8.16
C PRO A 97 -14.97 -7.74 -7.22
N TYR A 98 -13.78 -8.12 -7.66
CA TYR A 98 -12.54 -7.89 -6.94
C TYR A 98 -11.44 -7.33 -7.85
N VAL A 99 -10.52 -6.59 -7.25
CA VAL A 99 -9.29 -6.10 -7.88
C VAL A 99 -8.12 -6.44 -6.98
N THR A 100 -7.04 -6.92 -7.59
CA THR A 100 -5.79 -7.25 -6.89
C THR A 100 -4.68 -6.32 -7.35
N VAL A 101 -3.90 -5.81 -6.39
CA VAL A 101 -2.63 -5.11 -6.63
C VAL A 101 -1.57 -5.69 -5.73
N GLY A 102 -0.35 -5.88 -6.24
CA GLY A 102 0.70 -6.53 -5.48
C GLY A 102 2.07 -6.38 -6.12
N HIS A 103 3.09 -6.79 -5.37
CA HIS A 103 4.47 -6.84 -5.83
C HIS A 103 5.12 -8.16 -5.37
N PRO A 104 5.77 -8.92 -6.26
CA PRO A 104 6.55 -10.08 -5.86
C PRO A 104 7.73 -9.67 -4.95
N HIS A 105 8.40 -8.57 -5.30
CA HIS A 105 9.49 -7.98 -4.54
C HIS A 105 9.52 -6.46 -4.77
N HIS A 106 9.57 -5.65 -3.72
CA HIS A 106 9.54 -4.19 -3.85
C HIS A 106 10.10 -3.48 -2.61
N THR A 107 10.40 -2.20 -2.76
CA THR A 107 10.77 -1.31 -1.65
C THR A 107 10.12 0.06 -1.82
N SER A 108 9.67 0.66 -0.72
CA SER A 108 9.11 2.01 -0.72
C SER A 108 9.46 2.77 0.55
N ILE A 109 9.26 4.09 0.57
CA ILE A 109 9.48 4.94 1.75
C ILE A 109 8.12 5.32 2.34
N LEU A 110 7.90 5.07 3.62
CA LEU A 110 6.66 5.44 4.31
C LEU A 110 6.54 6.97 4.39
N SER A 111 5.45 7.56 3.91
CA SER A 111 5.19 9.01 4.04
C SER A 111 4.11 9.34 5.05
N LYS A 112 3.17 8.42 5.30
CA LYS A 112 2.11 8.62 6.28
C LYS A 112 1.65 7.30 6.88
N ASN A 113 1.59 7.24 8.21
CA ASN A 113 0.99 6.14 8.95
C ASN A 113 -0.02 6.65 9.98
N PRO A 114 -1.32 6.68 9.66
CA PRO A 114 -2.37 7.03 10.60
C PRO A 114 -2.65 5.97 11.68
N GLY A 115 -2.02 4.79 11.62
CA GLY A 115 -2.27 3.67 12.54
C GLY A 115 -3.53 2.85 12.24
N THR A 116 -4.30 3.21 11.20
CA THR A 116 -5.58 2.57 10.86
C THR A 116 -5.43 1.31 9.98
N GLY A 117 -4.22 1.01 9.51
CA GLY A 117 -3.96 -0.09 8.59
C GLY A 117 -3.69 0.34 7.15
N ALA A 118 -4.17 1.52 6.75
CA ALA A 118 -3.81 2.16 5.49
C ALA A 118 -2.62 3.09 5.69
N ILE A 119 -1.66 3.04 4.79
CA ILE A 119 -0.45 3.88 4.81
C ILE A 119 -0.21 4.50 3.44
N THR A 120 0.42 5.65 3.43
CA THR A 120 0.87 6.31 2.20
C THR A 120 2.37 6.09 2.06
N VAL A 121 2.81 5.73 0.87
CA VAL A 121 4.20 5.42 0.54
C VAL A 121 4.66 6.27 -0.65
N LEU A 122 5.97 6.52 -0.69
CA LEU A 122 6.68 7.04 -1.86
C LEU A 122 7.43 5.87 -2.48
N GLU A 123 7.18 5.61 -3.75
CA GLU A 123 7.72 4.45 -4.46
C GLU A 123 8.10 4.82 -5.88
N GLN A 124 8.97 4.02 -6.48
CA GLN A 124 9.39 4.09 -7.86
C GLN A 124 9.35 2.68 -8.44
N ASN A 125 9.17 2.51 -9.75
CA ASN A 125 9.09 1.20 -10.41
C ASN A 125 7.93 0.32 -9.92
N HIS A 126 6.78 0.93 -9.61
CA HIS A 126 5.63 0.21 -9.03
C HIS A 126 5.08 -0.90 -9.94
N LYS A 127 5.20 -0.80 -11.27
CA LYS A 127 4.73 -1.87 -12.18
C LYS A 127 5.85 -2.51 -12.99
N GLY A 128 7.12 -2.32 -12.59
CA GLY A 128 8.25 -2.86 -13.33
C GLY A 128 8.63 -2.08 -14.59
N ASN A 129 8.07 -0.87 -14.81
CA ASN A 129 8.36 -0.06 -16.01
C ASN A 129 9.22 1.17 -15.72
N LYS A 130 9.96 1.17 -14.60
CA LYS A 130 10.85 2.27 -14.18
C LYS A 130 10.10 3.59 -14.03
N GLU A 131 8.84 3.53 -13.60
CA GLU A 131 8.02 4.73 -13.44
C GLU A 131 8.65 5.70 -12.42
N PRO A 132 8.62 7.02 -12.66
CA PRO A 132 9.13 8.02 -11.72
C PRO A 132 8.51 7.93 -10.32
N VAL A 133 9.18 8.54 -9.35
CA VAL A 133 8.72 8.56 -7.95
C VAL A 133 7.29 9.10 -7.85
N ARG A 134 6.43 8.33 -7.19
CA ARG A 134 5.01 8.66 -7.00
C ARG A 134 4.59 8.44 -5.56
N SER A 135 3.41 8.97 -5.22
CA SER A 135 2.73 8.68 -3.96
C SER A 135 1.64 7.64 -4.19
N SER A 136 1.51 6.67 -3.28
CA SER A 136 0.48 5.63 -3.36
C SER A 136 -0.01 5.21 -1.99
N THR A 137 -1.24 4.72 -1.94
CA THR A 137 -1.85 4.19 -0.71
C THR A 137 -1.90 2.68 -0.79
N ILE A 138 -1.39 2.04 0.25
CA ILE A 138 -1.43 0.59 0.43
C ILE A 138 -1.98 0.27 1.83
N ARG A 139 -2.18 -1.01 2.12
CA ARG A 139 -2.58 -1.45 3.46
C ARG A 139 -1.64 -2.52 3.98
N TRP A 140 -1.27 -2.41 5.26
CA TRP A 140 -0.52 -3.46 5.95
C TRP A 140 -1.41 -4.43 6.73
N LYS A 141 -2.72 -4.13 6.82
CA LYS A 141 -3.75 -5.05 7.32
C LYS A 141 -5.05 -4.87 6.55
N GLY A 142 -5.82 -5.96 6.51
CA GLY A 142 -7.16 -5.95 5.93
C GLY A 142 -8.12 -4.99 6.63
N SER A 143 -9.25 -4.75 5.98
CA SER A 143 -10.35 -3.94 6.51
C SER A 143 -11.66 -4.33 5.86
N SER A 144 -12.76 -4.21 6.59
CA SER A 144 -14.11 -4.35 6.06
C SER A 144 -14.90 -3.09 6.40
N THR A 145 -15.59 -2.51 5.42
CA THR A 145 -16.52 -1.39 5.64
C THR A 145 -17.80 -1.68 4.90
N SER A 146 -18.94 -1.46 5.55
CA SER A 146 -20.24 -1.63 4.91
C SER A 146 -21.05 -0.34 4.97
N THR A 147 -21.76 -0.04 3.89
CA THR A 147 -22.69 1.09 3.80
C THR A 147 -24.04 0.56 3.35
N THR A 148 -25.09 0.90 4.11
CA THR A 148 -26.46 0.54 3.79
C THR A 148 -27.21 1.76 3.29
N THR A 149 -27.86 1.64 2.13
CA THR A 149 -28.69 2.69 1.54
C THR A 149 -30.00 2.12 1.04
N ARG A 150 -31.06 2.92 1.04
CA ARG A 150 -32.31 2.58 0.36
C ARG A 150 -32.40 3.42 -0.92
N LYS A 151 -32.48 2.77 -2.08
CA LYS A 151 -32.52 3.45 -3.39
C LYS A 151 -33.35 2.68 -4.42
N PRO A 152 -33.89 3.33 -5.45
CA PRO A 152 -34.54 2.64 -6.56
C PRO A 152 -33.52 1.79 -7.33
N MET A 153 -33.83 0.53 -7.55
CA MET A 153 -33.02 -0.42 -8.30
C MET A 153 -33.87 -1.13 -9.35
N LYS A 154 -33.29 -1.34 -10.53
CA LYS A 154 -33.92 -2.15 -11.58
C LYS A 154 -33.76 -3.63 -11.25
N ARG A 155 -34.88 -4.32 -11.14
CA ARG A 155 -34.95 -5.77 -10.97
C ARG A 155 -34.31 -6.54 -12.11
N GLN A 156 -33.57 -7.60 -11.79
CA GLN A 156 -32.98 -8.49 -12.78
C GLN A 156 -33.99 -9.51 -13.35
N ASP A 157 -35.00 -9.89 -12.56
CA ASP A 157 -36.00 -10.90 -12.93
C ASP A 157 -37.07 -10.35 -13.88
N ASN A 158 -37.56 -9.13 -13.63
CA ASN A 158 -38.70 -8.57 -14.37
C ASN A 158 -38.45 -7.15 -14.92
N GLY A 159 -37.27 -6.58 -14.68
CA GLY A 159 -36.89 -5.27 -15.21
C GLY A 159 -37.60 -4.07 -14.59
N LYS A 160 -38.50 -4.24 -13.62
CA LYS A 160 -39.18 -3.13 -12.93
C LYS A 160 -38.22 -2.42 -11.99
N THR A 161 -38.40 -1.12 -11.83
CA THR A 161 -37.64 -0.33 -10.86
C THR A 161 -38.42 -0.22 -9.57
N GLU A 162 -37.83 -0.68 -8.46
CA GLU A 162 -38.46 -0.69 -7.14
C GLU A 162 -37.46 -0.22 -6.08
N SER A 163 -37.96 0.25 -4.93
CA SER A 163 -37.10 0.59 -3.80
C SER A 163 -36.47 -0.68 -3.22
N ALA A 164 -35.14 -0.74 -3.22
CA ALA A 164 -34.38 -1.82 -2.60
C ALA A 164 -33.51 -1.29 -1.45
N LEU A 165 -33.28 -2.14 -0.47
CA LEU A 165 -32.14 -2.01 0.44
C LEU A 165 -30.89 -2.45 -0.33
N VAL A 166 -29.87 -1.61 -0.35
CA VAL A 166 -28.60 -1.88 -1.00
C VAL A 166 -27.50 -1.77 0.05
N VAL A 167 -26.86 -2.89 0.32
CA VAL A 167 -25.70 -2.99 1.21
C VAL A 167 -24.47 -3.12 0.33
N VAL A 168 -23.56 -2.16 0.44
CA VAL A 168 -22.25 -2.20 -0.23
C VAL A 168 -21.20 -2.47 0.82
N THR A 169 -20.54 -3.62 0.74
CA THR A 169 -19.42 -4.00 1.61
C THR A 169 -18.14 -3.97 0.80
N VAL A 170 -17.15 -3.22 1.29
CA VAL A 170 -15.80 -3.19 0.73
C VAL A 170 -14.88 -3.93 1.69
N ASP A 171 -14.43 -5.10 1.25
CA ASP A 171 -13.48 -5.94 1.96
C ASP A 171 -12.10 -5.81 1.31
N VAL A 172 -11.10 -5.54 2.13
CA VAL A 172 -9.69 -5.54 1.73
C VAL A 172 -8.99 -6.65 2.48
N THR A 173 -8.39 -7.58 1.75
CA THR A 173 -7.47 -8.59 2.27
C THR A 173 -6.04 -8.21 1.91
N VAL A 174 -5.10 -8.56 2.79
CA VAL A 174 -3.66 -8.33 2.59
C VAL A 174 -2.94 -9.64 2.89
N SER A 175 -2.09 -10.08 1.98
CA SER A 175 -1.22 -11.26 2.12
C SER A 175 0.22 -10.92 1.77
N GLY A 176 1.11 -11.90 1.93
CA GLY A 176 2.56 -11.72 1.79
C GLY A 176 3.20 -11.15 3.05
N LYS A 177 4.41 -10.61 2.89
CA LYS A 177 5.16 -9.94 3.96
C LYS A 177 5.39 -8.49 3.61
N LEU A 178 5.18 -7.64 4.60
CA LEU A 178 5.55 -6.24 4.57
C LEU A 178 6.29 -5.93 5.86
N LYS A 179 7.55 -5.56 5.75
CA LYS A 179 8.41 -5.20 6.87
C LYS A 179 8.71 -3.71 6.85
N ALA A 180 8.74 -3.09 8.01
CA ALA A 180 9.17 -1.70 8.16
C ALA A 180 10.53 -1.66 8.88
N TYR A 181 11.41 -0.81 8.39
CA TYR A 181 12.74 -0.61 8.95
C TYR A 181 12.97 0.86 9.26
N ARG A 182 13.40 1.12 10.49
CA ARG A 182 13.84 2.44 10.92
C ARG A 182 15.27 2.69 10.47
N PRO A 183 15.54 3.78 9.72
CA PRO A 183 16.89 4.15 9.34
C PRO A 183 17.80 4.30 10.56
N LYS A 184 18.97 3.68 10.49
CA LYS A 184 20.03 3.80 11.49
C LYS A 184 21.37 4.07 10.80
N LYS A 185 22.40 4.42 11.56
CA LYS A 185 23.76 4.51 11.03
C LYS A 185 24.32 3.10 10.75
N PRO A 186 25.29 2.96 9.83
CA PRO A 186 25.99 1.69 9.60
C PRO A 186 26.53 1.09 10.90
#